data_AF-A0A1N6RJR3-F1
#
_entry.id   AF-A0A1N6RJR3-F1
#
_cell.length_a   1.000
_cell.length_b   1.000
_cell.length_c   1.000
_cell.angle_alpha   90.00
_cell.angle_beta   90.00
_cell.angle_gamma   90.00
#
_symmetry.space_group_name_H-M   'P 1'
#
loop_
_entity.id
_entity.type
_entity.pdbx_description
1 polymer ?
#
loop_
_entity_poly.entity_id
_entity_poly.type
_entity_poly.pdbx_seq_one_letter_code
_entity_poly.pdbx_strand_id
1 'polypeptide(L)'
;MDTLSIVIIVISVVLAVLFKWVLFSKIRRWMDTDLIRQLAQGESELEQRLTHYYQELIKSGVKRREIHDKLQQFADRNEPKP
;
A
#
# COMPACT_ATOMS: atom_id res chain seq x y z
N MET A 1 23.19 37.35 10.33
CA MET A 1 22.86 36.06 9.70
C MET A 1 22.10 36.38 8.43
N ASP A 2 22.66 36.04 7.28
CA ASP A 2 22.05 36.39 5.99
C ASP A 2 20.75 35.63 5.78
N THR A 3 19.68 36.36 5.44
CA THR A 3 18.36 35.83 5.13
C THR A 3 18.40 34.70 4.09
N LEU A 4 19.35 34.78 3.15
CA LEU A 4 19.62 33.79 2.12
C LEU A 4 20.00 32.42 2.71
N SER A 5 20.84 32.40 3.75
CA SER A 5 21.24 31.16 4.43
C SER A 5 20.07 30.53 5.17
N ILE A 6 19.22 31.34 5.82
CA ILE A 6 18.01 30.87 6.51
C ILE A 6 17.04 30.22 5.51
N VAL A 7 16.83 30.84 4.35
CA VAL A 7 15.95 30.31 3.30
C VAL A 7 16.44 28.96 2.77
N ILE A 8 17.74 28.82 2.50
CA ILE A 8 18.31 27.55 2.02
C ILE A 8 18.13 26.44 3.06
N ILE A 9 18.40 26.74 4.34
CA ILE A 9 18.23 25.76 5.43
C ILE A 9 16.76 25.32 5.54
N VAL A 10 15.82 26.27 5.50
CA VAL A 10 14.38 25.96 5.56
C VAL A 10 13.98 25.08 4.38
N ILE A 11 14.38 25.44 3.16
CA ILE A 11 14.08 24.64 1.96
C ILE A 11 14.67 23.24 2.08
N SER A 12 15.93 23.09 2.51
CA SER A 12 16.56 21.77 2.69
C SER A 12 15.84 20.91 3.71
N VAL A 13 15.42 21.47 4.86
CA VAL A 13 14.66 20.73 5.87
C VAL A 13 13.30 20.30 5.33
N VAL A 14 12.58 21.20 4.66
CA VAL A 14 11.29 20.89 4.03
C VAL A 14 11.46 19.79 2.98
N LEU A 15 12.50 19.88 2.14
CA LEU A 15 12.78 18.87 1.12
C LEU A 15 13.08 17.51 1.75
N ALA A 16 13.86 17.46 2.84
CA ALA A 16 14.16 16.22 3.54
C ALA A 16 12.91 15.58 4.16
N VAL A 17 12.02 16.37 4.75
CA VAL A 17 10.74 15.90 5.30
C VAL A 17 9.84 15.36 4.18
N LEU A 18 9.71 16.11 3.08
CA LEU A 18 8.94 15.67 1.91
C LEU A 18 9.53 14.40 1.30
N PHE A 19 10.85 14.31 1.18
CA PHE A 19 11.53 13.13 0.64
C PHE A 19 11.23 11.88 1.48
N LYS A 20 11.28 12.01 2.82
CA LYS A 20 10.93 10.94 3.74
C LYS A 20 9.47 10.49 3.55
N TRP A 21 8.54 11.44 3.41
CA TRP A 21 7.13 11.13 3.17
C TRP A 21 6.92 10.45 1.81
N VAL A 22 7.53 10.98 0.74
CA VAL A 22 7.42 10.42 -0.61
C VAL A 22 7.96 8.98 -0.64
N LEU A 23 9.12 8.72 -0.05
CA LEU A 23 9.65 7.36 0.07
C LEU A 23 8.69 6.44 0.82
N PHE A 24 8.14 6.89 1.96
CA PHE A 24 7.18 6.09 2.73
C PHE A 24 5.92 5.75 1.93
N SER A 25 5.38 6.73 1.20
CA SER A 25 4.19 6.54 0.37
C SER A 25 4.47 5.63 -0.83
N LYS A 26 5.65 5.77 -1.44
CA LYS A 26 6.07 4.96 -2.59
C LYS A 26 6.30 3.52 -2.18
N ILE A 27 7.02 3.25 -1.09
CA ILE A 27 7.21 1.89 -0.54
C ILE A 27 5.86 1.26 -0.22
N ARG A 28 4.94 2.01 0.40
CA ARG A 28 3.57 1.53 0.66
C ARG A 28 2.82 1.13 -0.60
N ARG A 29 3.01 1.86 -1.70
CA ARG A 29 2.35 1.55 -2.97
C ARG A 29 2.95 0.31 -3.63
N TRP A 30 4.26 0.13 -3.53
CA TRP A 30 4.96 -1.05 -4.04
C TRP A 30 4.57 -2.32 -3.28
N MET A 31 4.53 -2.26 -1.94
CA MET A 31 4.17 -3.41 -1.09
C MET A 31 2.75 -3.94 -1.34
N ASP A 32 1.82 -3.06 -1.68
CA ASP A 32 0.43 -3.45 -1.95
C ASP A 32 0.27 -4.13 -3.31
N THR A 33 1.00 -3.64 -4.31
CA THR A 33 1.10 -4.29 -5.62
C THR A 33 1.76 -5.66 -5.51
N ASP A 34 2.80 -5.78 -4.68
CA ASP A 34 3.48 -7.04 -4.43
C ASP A 34 2.58 -8.03 -3.69
N LEU A 35 1.82 -7.57 -2.70
CA LEU A 35 0.85 -8.41 -2.00
C LEU A 35 -0.19 -8.98 -2.96
N ILE A 36 -0.88 -8.13 -3.72
CA ILE A 36 -1.93 -8.58 -4.63
C ILE A 36 -1.36 -9.64 -5.59
N ARG A 37 -0.12 -9.43 -6.05
CA ARG A 37 0.59 -10.37 -6.91
C ARG A 37 0.96 -11.68 -6.20
N GLN A 38 1.36 -11.63 -4.92
CA GLN A 38 1.69 -12.81 -4.13
C GLN A 38 0.45 -13.61 -3.73
N LEU A 39 -0.63 -12.92 -3.37
CA LEU A 39 -1.92 -13.52 -2.99
C LEU A 39 -2.65 -14.13 -4.19
N ALA A 40 -2.48 -13.57 -5.39
CA ALA A 40 -3.09 -14.13 -6.58
C ALA A 40 -2.45 -15.46 -7.00
N GLN A 41 -1.22 -15.78 -6.56
CA GLN A 41 -0.47 -17.01 -6.90
C GLN A 41 -0.53 -17.44 -8.39
N GLY A 42 -0.91 -16.54 -9.31
CA GLY A 42 -1.13 -16.86 -10.72
C GLY A 42 -2.50 -17.48 -11.08
N GLU A 43 -3.43 -17.65 -10.13
CA GLU A 43 -4.80 -18.14 -10.39
C GLU A 43 -5.78 -17.01 -10.72
N SER A 44 -6.11 -16.87 -12.01
CA SER A 44 -7.01 -15.84 -12.53
C SER A 44 -8.41 -15.81 -11.89
N GLU A 45 -8.96 -16.96 -11.47
CA GLU A 45 -10.29 -17.01 -10.83
C GLU A 45 -10.26 -16.51 -9.37
N LEU A 46 -9.22 -16.87 -8.62
CA LEU A 46 -9.00 -16.33 -7.26
C LEU A 46 -8.68 -14.84 -7.33
N GLU A 47 -7.90 -14.40 -8.32
CA GLU A 47 -7.59 -12.99 -8.56
C GLU A 47 -8.86 -12.16 -8.80
N GLN A 48 -9.80 -12.64 -9.61
CA GLN A 48 -11.07 -11.93 -9.85
C GLN A 48 -11.93 -11.84 -8.59
N ARG A 49 -12.03 -12.93 -7.82
CA ARG A 49 -12.81 -12.95 -6.57
C ARG A 49 -12.20 -12.06 -5.50
N LEU A 50 -10.88 -12.11 -5.33
CA LEU A 50 -10.15 -11.23 -4.41
C LEU A 50 -10.23 -9.77 -4.84
N THR A 51 -10.16 -9.48 -6.14
CA THR A 51 -10.30 -8.12 -6.67
C THR A 51 -11.68 -7.56 -6.39
N HIS A 52 -12.73 -8.37 -6.54
CA HIS A 52 -14.10 -7.97 -6.22
C HIS A 52 -14.25 -7.66 -4.72
N TYR A 53 -13.72 -8.54 -3.85
CA TYR A 53 -13.75 -8.35 -2.40
C TYR A 53 -12.92 -7.13 -1.96
N TYR A 54 -11.78 -6.90 -2.62
CA TYR A 54 -10.92 -5.73 -2.42
C TYR A 54 -11.64 -4.42 -2.75
N GLN A 55 -12.36 -4.37 -3.89
CA GLN A 55 -13.12 -3.18 -4.26
C GLN A 55 -14.25 -2.89 -3.27
N GLU A 56 -14.88 -3.93 -2.72
CA GLU A 56 -15.93 -3.80 -1.70
C GLU A 56 -15.38 -3.24 -0.38
N LEU A 57 -14.19 -3.71 0.03
CA LEU A 57 -13.47 -3.23 1.21
C LEU A 57 -12.99 -1.78 1.06
N ILE A 58 -12.53 -1.39 -0.13
CA ILE A 58 -12.18 0.01 -0.44
C ILE A 58 -13.41 0.90 -0.37
N LYS A 59 -14.53 0.49 -0.98
CA LYS A 59 -15.79 1.26 -0.94
C LYS A 59 -16.33 1.41 0.48
N SER A 60 -16.07 0.44 1.33
CA SER A 60 -16.45 0.45 2.75
C SER A 60 -15.52 1.30 3.63
N GLY A 61 -14.48 1.93 3.05
CA GLY A 61 -13.58 2.82 3.78
C GLY A 61 -12.65 2.12 4.77
N VAL A 62 -12.46 0.79 4.62
CA VAL A 62 -11.61 -0.01 5.51
C VAL A 62 -10.15 0.44 5.34
N LYS A 63 -9.41 0.55 6.44
CA LYS A 63 -7.99 0.93 6.38
C LYS A 63 -7.22 -0.14 5.61
N ARG A 64 -6.39 0.26 4.65
CA ARG A 64 -5.60 -0.61 3.77
C ARG A 64 -4.85 -1.76 4.48
N ARG A 65 -4.40 -1.53 5.71
CA ARG A 65 -3.74 -2.55 6.55
C ARG A 65 -4.70 -3.67 6.99
N GLU A 66 -5.95 -3.34 7.25
CA GLU A 66 -7.03 -4.31 7.53
C GLU A 66 -7.58 -4.95 6.26
N ILE A 67 -7.54 -4.24 5.13
CA ILE A 67 -7.91 -4.81 3.83
C ILE A 67 -6.97 -5.98 3.48
N HIS A 68 -5.68 -5.78 3.71
CA HIS A 68 -4.62 -6.77 3.52
C HIS A 68 -4.86 -8.03 4.37
N ASP A 69 -5.13 -7.84 5.66
CA ASP A 69 -5.42 -8.91 6.61
C ASP A 69 -6.71 -9.67 6.25
N LYS A 70 -7.75 -8.93 5.84
CA LYS A 70 -9.03 -9.52 5.39
C LYS A 70 -8.92 -10.25 4.06
N LEU A 71 -8.11 -9.78 3.12
CA LEU A 71 -7.83 -10.48 1.87
C LEU A 71 -7.04 -11.76 2.12
N GLN A 72 -6.05 -11.72 3.01
CA GLN A 72 -5.27 -12.90 3.39
C GLN A 72 -6.14 -13.95 4.10
N GLN A 73 -6.98 -13.54 5.05
CA GLN A 73 -7.97 -14.44 5.66
C GLN A 73 -8.97 -15.01 4.64
N PHE A 74 -9.35 -14.21 3.63
CA PHE A 74 -10.25 -14.68 2.58
C PHE A 74 -9.57 -15.68 1.65
N ALA A 75 -8.31 -15.48 1.29
CA ALA A 75 -7.55 -16.44 0.51
C ALA A 75 -7.31 -17.74 1.29
N ASP A 76 -6.81 -17.67 2.52
CA ASP A 76 -6.56 -18.83 3.39
C ASP A 76 -7.83 -19.69 3.60
N ARG A 77 -8.99 -19.05 3.70
CA ARG A 77 -10.28 -19.73 3.83
C ARG A 77 -10.81 -20.35 2.54
N ASN A 78 -10.38 -19.85 1.38
CA ASN A 78 -10.80 -20.32 0.06
C ASN A 78 -9.72 -21.13 -0.66
N GLU A 79 -8.53 -21.32 -0.07
CA GLU A 79 -7.53 -22.27 -0.53
C GLU A 79 -8.11 -23.70 -0.41
N PRO A 80 -8.23 -24.45 -1.52
CA PRO A 80 -8.46 -25.87 -1.43
C PRO A 80 -7.20 -26.51 -0.87
N LYS A 81 -7.28 -26.96 0.39
CA LYS A 81 -6.26 -27.80 1.02
C LYS A 81 -5.90 -28.97 0.08
N PRO A 82 -4.60 -29.22 -0.19
CA PRO A 82 -4.17 -30.36 -1.01
C PRO A 82 -4.56 -31.70 -0.37
#